data_AF-A0A953WME6-F1
#
_entry.id   AF-A0A953WME6-F1
#
_cell.length_a   1.000
_cell.length_b   1.000
_cell.length_c   1.000
_cell.angle_alpha   90.00
_cell.angle_beta   90.00
_cell.angle_gamma   90.00
#
_symmetry.space_group_name_H-M   'P 1'
#
loop_
_entity.id
_entity.type
_entity.pdbx_description
1 polymer ?
#
loop_
_entity_poly.entity_id
_entity_poly.type
_entity_poly.pdbx_seq_one_letter_code
_entity_poly.pdbx_strand_id
1 'polypeptide(L)'
;ALNEFVAYLDLSQLPEGALSARSKLILTYALCGFANFGSLGIMIGGMTTMAPERRHDIVTLAPRSLVTGTLATLMSGAVVGMVG
;
A
#
# COMPACT_ATOMS: atom_id res chain seq x y z
N ALA A 1 -10.98 2.21 -1.32
CA ALA A 1 -9.56 2.63 -1.38
C ALA A 1 -9.13 2.57 -2.84
N LEU A 2 -8.76 3.71 -3.44
CA LEU A 2 -8.36 3.79 -4.85
C LEU A 2 -6.87 3.49 -5.03
N ASN A 3 -6.01 4.26 -4.37
CA ASN A 3 -4.56 4.11 -4.33
C ASN A 3 -3.99 5.01 -3.21
N GLU A 4 -2.69 4.88 -2.97
CA GLU A 4 -1.91 5.67 -2.03
C GLU A 4 -1.90 7.17 -2.39
N PHE A 5 -1.92 7.53 -3.67
CA PHE A 5 -1.90 8.94 -4.09
C PHE A 5 -3.15 9.70 -3.62
N VAL A 6 -4.34 9.14 -3.84
CA VAL A 6 -5.60 9.72 -3.33
C VAL A 6 -5.60 9.76 -1.81
N ALA A 7 -5.09 8.73 -1.14
CA ALA A 7 -5.01 8.71 0.32
C ALA A 7 -4.05 9.78 0.88
N TYR A 8 -2.93 10.06 0.20
CA TYR A 8 -2.05 11.17 0.57
C TYR A 8 -2.71 12.54 0.34
N LEU A 9 -3.50 12.70 -0.72
CA LEU A 9 -4.27 13.92 -0.93
C LEU A 9 -5.28 14.14 0.20
N ASP A 10 -6.05 13.12 0.54
CA ASP A 10 -7.02 13.18 1.64
C ASP A 10 -6.33 13.51 2.97
N LEU A 11 -5.17 12.89 3.25
CA LEU A 11 -4.36 13.19 4.43
C LEU A 11 -3.86 14.64 4.47
N SER A 12 -3.51 15.20 3.31
CA SER A 12 -3.03 16.58 3.18
C SER A 12 -4.15 17.62 3.32
N GLN A 13 -5.39 17.25 3.01
CA GLN A 13 -6.56 18.12 3.10
C GLN A 13 -7.23 18.10 4.47
N LEU A 14 -6.73 17.29 5.42
CA LEU A 14 -7.26 17.29 6.77
C LEU A 14 -7.09 18.66 7.44
N PRO A 15 -8.10 19.13 8.21
CA PRO A 15 -8.00 20.37 8.96
C PRO A 15 -6.80 20.37 9.92
N GLU A 16 -6.26 21.56 10.20
CA GLU A 16 -5.27 21.71 11.27
C GLU A 16 -5.84 21.19 12.60
N GLY A 17 -5.02 20.44 13.34
CA GLY A 17 -5.44 19.81 14.59
C GLY A 17 -6.27 18.52 14.46
N ALA A 18 -6.72 18.13 13.26
CA ALA A 18 -7.48 16.89 13.06
C ALA A 18 -6.69 15.61 13.44
N LEU A 19 -5.36 15.67 13.29
CA LEU A 19 -4.43 14.61 13.69
C LEU A 19 -3.23 15.20 14.42
N SER A 20 -2.78 14.49 15.46
CA SER A 20 -1.50 14.79 16.11
C SER A 20 -0.33 14.60 15.14
N ALA A 21 0.81 15.28 15.40
CA ALA A 21 2.01 15.10 14.59
C ALA A 21 2.46 13.63 14.52
N ARG A 22 2.34 12.90 15.64
CA ARG A 22 2.63 11.46 15.72
C ARG A 22 1.70 10.63 14.84
N SER A 23 0.38 10.92 14.87
CA SER A 23 -0.59 10.23 14.03
C SER A 23 -0.35 10.48 12.54
N LYS A 24 0.00 11.72 12.15
CA LYS A 24 0.36 12.05 10.77
C LYS A 24 1.59 11.26 10.33
N LEU A 25 2.63 11.19 11.16
CA LEU A 25 3.84 10.42 10.89
C LEU A 25 3.52 8.93 10.65
N ILE A 26 2.78 8.30 11.56
CA ILE A 26 2.38 6.88 11.43
C ILE A 26 1.63 6.64 10.12
N LEU A 27 0.65 7.49 9.78
CA LEU A 27 -0.12 7.36 8.54
C LEU A 27 0.75 7.56 7.30
N THR A 28 1.72 8.47 7.33
CA THR A 28 2.65 8.66 6.21
C THR A 28 3.40 7.37 5.86
N TYR A 29 3.83 6.60 6.87
CA TYR A 29 4.48 5.30 6.65
C TYR A 29 3.49 4.19 6.32
N ALA A 30 2.31 4.17 6.94
CA ALA A 30 1.27 3.18 6.67
C ALA A 30 0.72 3.27 5.23
N LEU A 31 0.67 4.48 4.66
CA LEU A 31 0.25 4.73 3.28
C LEU A 31 1.37 4.54 2.26
N CYS A 32 2.62 4.35 2.68
CA CYS A 32 3.77 4.22 1.80
C CYS A 32 3.82 2.82 1.15
N GLY A 33 2.89 2.53 0.25
CA GLY A 33 2.95 1.34 -0.57
C GLY A 33 1.88 1.25 -1.65
N PHE A 34 2.22 0.52 -2.71
CA PHE A 34 1.40 0.33 -3.90
C PHE A 34 0.44 -0.86 -3.79
N ALA A 35 -0.05 -1.18 -2.59
CA ALA A 35 -0.98 -2.27 -2.36
C ALA A 35 -2.41 -1.84 -2.74
N ASN A 36 -2.69 -1.71 -4.04
CA ASN A 36 -4.00 -1.35 -4.57
C ASN A 36 -4.30 -2.13 -5.87
N PHE A 37 -5.58 -2.17 -6.28
CA PHE A 37 -6.01 -2.96 -7.44
C PHE A 37 -5.39 -2.50 -8.78
N GLY A 38 -5.08 -1.21 -8.93
CA GLY A 38 -4.42 -0.68 -10.13
C GLY A 38 -2.99 -1.20 -10.23
N SER A 39 -2.23 -1.09 -9.15
CA SER A 39 -0.88 -1.64 -9.03
C SER A 39 -0.84 -3.15 -9.15
N LEU A 40 -1.90 -3.86 -8.71
CA LEU A 40 -2.03 -5.28 -8.94
C LEU A 40 -2.13 -5.61 -10.44
N GLY A 41 -2.94 -4.86 -11.20
CA GLY A 41 -3.04 -5.01 -12.65
C GLY A 41 -1.70 -4.77 -13.35
N ILE A 42 -0.95 -3.75 -12.93
CA ILE A 42 0.40 -3.45 -13.43
C ILE A 42 1.35 -4.62 -13.12
N MET A 43 1.33 -5.14 -11.89
CA MET A 43 2.17 -6.27 -11.48
C MET A 43 1.85 -7.52 -12.29
N ILE A 44 0.57 -7.89 -12.43
CA ILE A 44 0.16 -9.06 -13.23
C ILE A 44 0.62 -8.86 -14.68
N GLY A 45 0.37 -7.70 -15.29
CA GLY A 45 0.79 -7.41 -16.66
C GLY A 45 2.30 -7.52 -16.86
N GLY A 46 3.10 -6.93 -15.97
CA GLY A 46 4.57 -6.99 -16.05
C GLY A 46 5.12 -8.39 -15.78
N MET A 47 4.66 -9.06 -14.72
CA MET A 47 5.18 -10.37 -14.32
C MET A 47 4.80 -11.46 -15.32
N THR A 48 3.59 -11.42 -15.88
CA THR A 48 3.14 -12.41 -16.87
C THR A 48 3.79 -12.22 -18.24
N THR A 49 4.26 -11.02 -18.57
CA THR A 49 5.04 -10.77 -19.80
C THR A 49 6.51 -11.18 -19.62
N MET A 50 7.08 -10.99 -18.42
CA MET A 50 8.45 -11.42 -18.11
C MET A 50 8.59 -12.93 -17.91
N ALA A 51 7.59 -13.59 -17.32
CA ALA A 51 7.59 -15.02 -17.00
C ALA A 51 6.26 -15.68 -17.41
N PRO A 52 6.00 -15.83 -18.73
CA PRO A 52 4.73 -16.34 -19.24
C PRO A 52 4.41 -17.76 -18.76
N GLU A 53 5.43 -18.60 -18.55
CA GLU A 53 5.31 -19.97 -18.02
C GLU A 53 4.79 -20.01 -16.58
N ARG A 54 4.93 -18.91 -15.82
CA ARG A 54 4.45 -18.78 -14.43
C ARG A 54 3.14 -18.01 -14.32
N ARG A 55 2.46 -17.73 -15.43
CA ARG A 55 1.22 -16.94 -15.45
C ARG A 55 0.17 -17.45 -14.46
N HIS A 56 0.00 -18.77 -14.38
CA HIS A 56 -0.96 -19.38 -13.46
C HIS A 56 -0.65 -18.99 -12.00
N ASP A 57 0.59 -19.22 -11.55
CA ASP A 57 1.02 -18.87 -10.19
C ASP A 57 0.84 -17.38 -9.90
N ILE A 58 1.24 -16.51 -10.82
CA ILE A 58 1.16 -15.05 -10.68
C ILE A 58 -0.30 -14.62 -10.47
N VAL A 59 -1.21 -15.11 -11.31
CA VAL A 59 -2.64 -14.77 -11.23
C VAL A 59 -3.27 -15.36 -9.97
N THR A 60 -2.89 -16.57 -9.55
CA THR A 60 -3.39 -17.20 -8.32
C THR A 60 -2.93 -16.46 -7.05
N LEU A 61 -1.69 -15.95 -7.03
CA LEU A 61 -1.13 -15.28 -5.86
C LEU A 61 -1.45 -13.78 -5.80
N ALA A 62 -1.79 -13.17 -6.93
CA ALA A 62 -2.10 -11.75 -7.05
C ALA A 62 -3.11 -11.22 -5.99
N PRO A 63 -4.26 -11.85 -5.73
CA PRO A 63 -5.17 -11.35 -4.69
C PRO A 63 -4.57 -11.38 -3.28
N ARG A 64 -3.72 -12.39 -2.99
CA ARG A 64 -3.03 -12.53 -1.70
C ARG A 64 -1.91 -11.49 -1.54
N SER A 65 -1.28 -11.07 -2.64
CA SER A 65 -0.23 -10.05 -2.60
C SER A 65 -0.76 -8.69 -2.17
N LEU A 66 -2.03 -8.36 -2.45
CA LEU A 66 -2.68 -7.15 -1.91
C LEU A 66 -2.75 -7.16 -0.39
N VAL A 67 -3.23 -8.26 0.20
CA VAL A 67 -3.38 -8.36 1.66
C VAL A 67 -2.02 -8.29 2.34
N THR A 68 -1.05 -9.05 1.83
CA THR A 68 0.31 -9.08 2.40
C THR A 68 1.03 -7.74 2.20
N GLY A 69 0.85 -7.07 1.06
CA GLY A 69 1.38 -5.74 0.81
C GLY A 69 0.82 -4.69 1.77
N THR A 70 -0.50 -4.70 2.01
CA THR A 70 -1.14 -3.80 2.99
C THR A 70 -0.65 -4.08 4.41
N LEU A 71 -0.52 -5.36 4.80
CA LEU A 71 0.01 -5.71 6.11
C LEU A 71 1.45 -5.24 6.30
N ALA A 72 2.28 -5.30 5.26
CA ALA A 72 3.66 -4.84 5.32
C ALA A 72 3.77 -3.32 5.57
N THR A 73 2.93 -2.50 4.92
CA THR A 73 2.93 -1.05 5.16
C THR A 73 2.34 -0.70 6.53
N LEU A 74 1.27 -1.39 6.95
CA LEU A 74 0.71 -1.25 8.30
C LEU A 74 1.72 -1.60 9.39
N MET A 75 2.50 -2.67 9.20
CA MET A 75 3.60 -3.03 10.11
C MET A 75 4.65 -1.92 10.17
N SER A 76 5.00 -1.31 9.04
CA SER A 76 5.94 -0.19 9.01
C SER A 76 5.41 1.00 9.81
N GLY A 77 4.12 1.35 9.65
CA GLY A 77 3.45 2.35 10.46
C GLY A 77 3.41 1.99 11.96
N ALA A 78 3.18 0.72 12.30
CA ALA A 78 3.18 0.24 13.68
C ALA A 78 4.57 0.34 14.32
N VAL A 79 5.64 -0.01 13.61
CA VAL A 79 7.02 0.14 14.08
C VAL A 79 7.35 1.61 14.33
N VAL A 80 6.99 2.48 13.40
CA VAL A 80 7.13 3.94 13.57
C VAL A 80 6.32 4.43 14.77
N GLY A 81 5.11 3.93 14.97
CA GLY A 81 4.29 4.25 16.13
C GLY A 81 4.85 3.73 17.45
N MET A 82 5.63 2.65 17.45
CA MET A 82 6.27 2.13 18.66
C MET A 82 7.56 2.88 19.01
N VAL A 83 8.36 3.24 18.02
CA VAL A 83 9.70 3.84 18.21
C VAL A 83 9.68 5.36 18.21
N GLY A 84 8.70 5.99 17.53
CA GLY A 84 8.52 7.44 17.41
C GLY A 84 7.40 8.02 18.25
#